data_AF-A0AAV8ZSP4-F1
#
_entry.id   AF-A0AAV8ZSP4-F1
#
_cell.length_a   1.000
_cell.length_b   1.000
_cell.length_c   1.000
_cell.angle_alpha   90.00
_cell.angle_beta   90.00
_cell.angle_gamma   90.00
#
_symmetry.space_group_name_H-M   'P 1'
#
loop_
_entity.id
_entity.type
_entity.pdbx_description
1 polymer ?
#
loop_
_entity_poly.entity_id
_entity_poly.type
_entity_poly.pdbx_seq_one_letter_code
_entity_poly.pdbx_strand_id
1 'polypeptide(L)'
;MNQPYMQAALHFQLSKITNGKRFFKKLRPSFVLPTRYLLANRLLNDEYDRVQVQVEEKLRQSESLSLQCDGWSNLRNESVINFIIITPDPLFVKTVLTKTERHTGDYLESIITDVLEAYGPEKFMAIVTDNASNLKNGTKQCTAKYPHLISYGSYL
;
A
#
# COMPACT_ATOMS: atom_id res chain seq x y z
N MET A 1 5.50 13.93 4.38
CA MET A 1 4.60 14.25 3.25
C MET A 1 3.23 13.67 3.58
N ASN A 2 2.16 14.48 3.63
CA ASN A 2 0.81 13.96 3.82
C ASN A 2 0.46 13.04 2.64
N GLN A 3 0.12 11.78 2.92
CA GLN A 3 -0.49 10.85 1.96
C GLN A 3 -2.01 11.02 2.04
N PRO A 4 -2.67 11.85 1.19
CA PRO A 4 -4.10 12.16 1.30
C PRO A 4 -5.04 10.95 1.16
N TYR A 5 -4.52 9.75 0.85
CA TYR A 5 -5.31 8.57 0.51
C TYR A 5 -5.57 7.61 1.68
N MET A 6 -4.73 7.66 2.75
CA MET A 6 -5.07 6.96 4.00
C MET A 6 -6.37 7.50 4.61
N GLN A 7 -6.66 8.80 4.42
CA GLN A 7 -7.92 9.43 4.81
C GLN A 7 -9.12 9.03 3.93
N ALA A 8 -8.89 8.64 2.68
CA ALA A 8 -9.96 8.30 1.73
C ALA A 8 -10.50 6.88 1.93
N ALA A 9 -9.67 5.94 2.40
CA ALA A 9 -10.05 4.55 2.61
C ALA A 9 -10.61 4.27 4.02
N LEU A 10 -10.22 5.05 5.04
CA LEU A 10 -10.70 4.84 6.41
C LEU A 10 -11.93 5.69 6.73
N HIS A 11 -13.12 5.11 6.61
CA HIS A 11 -14.36 5.74 7.05
C HIS A 11 -14.40 5.76 8.58
N PHE A 12 -13.87 6.82 9.21
CA PHE A 12 -13.84 7.05 10.68
C PHE A 12 -15.24 7.28 11.31
N GLN A 13 -16.19 6.38 11.07
CA GLN A 13 -17.57 6.49 11.56
C GLN A 13 -17.73 6.12 13.04
N LEU A 14 -16.71 5.55 13.68
CA LEU A 14 -16.79 5.12 15.08
C LEU A 14 -17.19 6.25 16.04
N SER A 15 -16.77 7.48 15.76
CA SER A 15 -17.15 8.67 16.53
C SER A 15 -18.57 9.20 16.24
N LYS A 16 -19.22 8.72 15.16
CA LYS A 16 -20.58 9.10 14.74
C LYS A 16 -21.63 8.06 15.11
N ILE A 17 -21.28 6.78 15.11
CA ILE A 17 -22.23 5.69 15.37
C ILE A 17 -22.55 5.65 16.86
N THR A 18 -23.84 5.77 17.20
CA THR A 18 -24.36 5.75 18.59
C THR A 18 -23.87 4.53 19.38
N ASN A 19 -23.72 3.39 18.71
CA ASN A 19 -23.19 2.15 19.29
C ASN A 19 -21.71 2.26 19.66
N GLY A 20 -20.89 2.94 18.85
CA GLY A 20 -19.47 3.18 19.15
C GLY A 20 -19.31 4.04 20.40
N LYS A 21 -20.06 5.14 20.50
CA LYS A 21 -20.07 5.99 21.70
C LYS A 21 -20.50 5.22 22.95
N ARG A 22 -21.54 4.40 22.84
CA ARG A 22 -22.05 3.57 23.95
C ARG A 22 -21.05 2.50 24.38
N PHE A 23 -20.34 1.89 23.42
CA PHE A 23 -19.30 0.91 23.67
C PHE A 23 -18.16 1.48 24.50
N PHE A 24 -17.55 2.59 24.06
CA PHE A 24 -16.46 3.23 24.79
C PHE A 24 -16.90 3.77 26.15
N LYS A 25 -18.12 4.31 26.26
CA LYS A 25 -18.67 4.77 27.55
C LYS A 25 -18.88 3.63 28.54
N LYS A 26 -19.23 2.41 28.08
CA LYS A 26 -19.33 1.21 28.93
C LYS A 26 -17.96 0.68 29.35
N LEU A 27 -16.99 0.65 28.43
CA LEU A 27 -15.65 0.15 28.72
C LEU A 27 -14.86 1.07 29.66
N ARG A 28 -14.93 2.38 29.42
CA ARG A 28 -14.22 3.39 30.20
C ARG A 28 -15.03 4.69 30.22
N PRO A 29 -15.89 4.91 31.23
CA PRO A 29 -16.79 6.06 31.29
C PRO A 29 -16.08 7.42 31.21
N SER A 30 -14.83 7.50 31.68
CA SER A 30 -14.00 8.72 31.64
C SER A 30 -13.27 8.94 30.31
N PHE A 31 -13.36 8.00 29.36
CA PHE A 31 -12.69 8.14 28.07
C PHE A 31 -13.45 9.10 27.16
N VAL A 32 -12.78 10.18 26.78
CA VAL A 32 -13.30 11.14 25.80
C VAL A 32 -12.89 10.68 24.41
N LEU A 33 -13.88 10.36 23.58
CA LEU A 33 -13.64 9.98 22.19
C LEU A 33 -12.98 11.14 21.42
N PRO A 34 -11.87 10.88 20.70
CA PRO A 34 -11.27 11.89 19.84
C PRO A 34 -12.24 12.32 18.74
N THR A 35 -12.14 13.58 18.32
CA THR A 35 -12.94 14.11 17.22
C THR A 35 -12.53 13.44 15.89
N ARG A 36 -13.42 13.48 14.90
CA ARG A 36 -13.08 12.99 13.54
C ARG A 36 -11.87 13.70 12.95
N TYR A 37 -11.76 15.00 13.21
CA TYR A 37 -10.62 15.79 12.77
C TYR A 37 -9.33 15.29 13.43
N LEU A 38 -9.36 15.05 14.75
CA LEU A 38 -8.19 14.54 15.46
C LEU A 38 -7.80 13.12 15.01
N LEU A 39 -8.79 12.25 14.78
CA LEU A 39 -8.59 10.89 14.26
C LEU A 39 -7.99 10.90 12.86
N ALA A 40 -8.59 11.64 11.92
CA ALA A 40 -8.18 11.61 10.51
C ALA A 40 -6.85 12.32 10.26
N ASN A 41 -6.45 13.26 11.12
CA ASN A 41 -5.20 14.02 10.97
C ASN A 41 -4.15 13.48 11.93
N ARG A 42 -3.96 14.13 13.08
CA ARG A 42 -2.86 13.83 14.00
C ARG A 42 -2.76 12.35 14.36
N LEU A 43 -3.83 11.73 14.85
CA LEU A 43 -3.74 10.35 15.34
C LEU A 43 -3.45 9.35 14.22
N LEU A 44 -4.04 9.54 13.02
CA LEU A 44 -3.73 8.70 11.87
C LEU A 44 -2.30 8.92 11.37
N ASN A 45 -1.83 10.16 11.32
CA ASN A 45 -0.48 10.48 10.88
C ASN A 45 0.57 9.95 11.86
N ASP A 46 0.37 10.16 13.16
CA ASP A 46 1.27 9.66 14.21
C ASP A 46 1.35 8.12 14.15
N GLU A 47 0.21 7.44 13.95
CA GLU A 47 0.17 5.99 13.82
C GLU A 47 0.76 5.48 12.49
N TYR A 48 0.54 6.20 11.40
CA TYR A 48 1.16 5.92 10.11
C TYR A 48 2.69 5.99 10.22
N ASP A 49 3.23 7.08 10.76
CA ASP A 49 4.67 7.25 10.93
C ASP A 49 5.25 6.15 11.82
N ARG A 50 4.56 5.80 12.92
CA ARG A 50 4.96 4.69 13.80
C ARG A 50 5.02 3.35 13.05
N VAL A 51 3.98 3.03 12.27
CA VAL A 51 3.91 1.77 11.51
C VAL A 51 4.92 1.74 10.37
N GLN A 52 5.14 2.86 9.68
CA GLN A 52 6.11 2.96 8.60
C GLN A 52 7.53 2.66 9.08
N VAL A 53 7.93 3.17 10.24
CA VAL A 53 9.24 2.82 10.84
C VAL A 53 9.36 1.31 11.05
N GLN A 54 8.31 0.65 11.56
CA GLN A 54 8.32 -0.80 11.78
C GLN A 54 8.36 -1.60 10.48
N VAL A 55 7.65 -1.14 9.44
CA VAL A 55 7.69 -1.73 8.10
C VAL A 55 9.09 -1.63 7.52
N GLU A 56 9.70 -0.44 7.56
CA GLU A 56 11.06 -0.19 7.07
C GLU A 56 12.11 -1.06 7.78
N GLU A 57 12.05 -1.16 9.11
CA GLU A 57 12.96 -2.02 9.88
C GLU A 57 12.84 -3.49 9.48
N LYS A 58 11.61 -4.01 9.37
CA LYS A 58 11.35 -5.41 8.96
C LYS A 58 11.87 -5.68 7.54
N LEU A 59 11.63 -4.77 6.59
CA LEU A 59 12.08 -4.92 5.21
C LEU A 59 13.60 -4.87 5.08
N ARG A 60 14.28 -4.00 5.84
CA ARG A 60 15.75 -3.91 5.85
C ARG A 60 16.41 -5.17 6.39
N GLN A 61 15.82 -5.77 7.43
CA GLN A 61 16.32 -7.00 8.06
C GLN A 61 15.99 -8.27 7.27
N SER A 62 15.05 -8.19 6.33
CA SER A 62 14.68 -9.33 5.49
C SER A 62 15.71 -9.55 4.37
N GLU A 63 16.02 -10.82 4.10
CA GLU A 63 16.96 -11.26 3.06
C GLU A 63 16.24 -11.69 1.76
N SER A 64 14.99 -12.11 1.86
CA SER A 64 14.18 -12.57 0.74
C SER A 64 12.81 -11.91 0.76
N LEU A 65 12.45 -11.30 -0.37
CA LEU A 65 11.24 -10.51 -0.55
C LEU A 65 10.49 -10.98 -1.82
N SER A 66 9.18 -10.80 -1.83
CA SER A 66 8.38 -10.83 -3.05
C SER A 66 7.50 -9.60 -3.12
N LEU A 67 7.40 -9.01 -4.31
CA LEU A 67 6.58 -7.82 -4.52
C LEU A 67 5.20 -8.25 -5.01
N GLN A 68 4.15 -7.75 -4.40
CA GLN A 68 2.78 -7.89 -4.88
C GLN A 68 2.24 -6.51 -5.29
N CYS A 69 1.73 -6.44 -6.52
CA CYS A 69 1.15 -5.24 -7.12
C CYS A 69 -0.32 -5.51 -7.44
N ASP A 70 -1.20 -4.58 -7.06
CA ASP A 70 -2.63 -4.65 -7.34
C ASP A 70 -3.12 -3.31 -7.89
N GLY A 71 -3.72 -3.34 -9.09
CA GLY A 71 -4.16 -2.18 -9.84
C GLY A 71 -5.69 -2.12 -9.90
N TRP A 72 -6.26 -1.02 -9.41
CA TRP A 72 -7.71 -0.80 -9.52
C TRP A 72 -8.03 0.63 -9.95
N SER A 73 -9.25 0.85 -10.43
CA SER A 73 -9.76 2.18 -10.76
C SER A 73 -10.71 2.66 -9.69
N ASN A 74 -10.48 3.86 -9.17
CA ASN A 74 -11.37 4.45 -8.18
C ASN A 74 -12.67 4.97 -8.82
N LEU A 75 -13.60 5.44 -7.98
CA LEU A 75 -14.89 5.97 -8.43
C LEU A 75 -14.77 7.20 -9.36
N ARG A 76 -13.61 7.85 -9.40
CA ARG A 76 -13.30 8.97 -10.31
C ARG A 76 -12.58 8.51 -11.59
N ASN A 77 -12.49 7.19 -11.82
CA ASN A 77 -11.73 6.58 -12.91
C ASN A 77 -10.23 6.95 -12.89
N GLU A 78 -9.71 7.31 -11.72
CA GLU A 78 -8.27 7.44 -11.50
C GLU A 78 -7.75 6.07 -11.10
N SER A 79 -6.67 5.63 -11.73
CA SER A 79 -6.11 4.35 -11.39
C SER A 79 -5.12 4.45 -10.23
N VAL A 80 -5.15 3.40 -9.43
CA VAL A 80 -4.52 3.27 -8.15
C VAL A 80 -3.76 1.96 -8.15
N ILE A 81 -2.49 2.01 -7.77
CA ILE A 81 -1.65 0.81 -7.66
C ILE A 81 -1.18 0.69 -6.23
N ASN A 82 -1.45 -0.45 -5.62
CA ASN A 82 -0.98 -0.81 -4.29
C ASN A 82 0.25 -1.70 -4.40
N PHE A 83 1.24 -1.42 -3.58
CA PHE A 83 2.45 -2.21 -3.42
C PHE A 83 2.50 -2.80 -2.03
N ILE A 84 2.53 -4.13 -1.99
CA ILE A 84 2.68 -4.93 -0.79
C ILE A 84 3.95 -5.75 -0.97
N ILE A 85 4.87 -5.68 0.00
CA ILE A 85 6.03 -6.57 0.02
C ILE A 85 5.72 -7.74 0.95
N ILE A 86 5.89 -8.94 0.44
CA ILE A 86 5.66 -10.20 1.15
C ILE A 86 6.97 -10.62 1.82
N THR A 87 6.91 -10.69 3.14
CA THR A 87 7.83 -11.44 4.01
C THR A 87 7.01 -12.60 4.62
N PRO A 88 7.44 -13.30 5.70
CA PRO A 88 6.52 -14.16 6.44
C PRO A 88 5.21 -13.44 6.83
N ASP A 89 5.27 -12.11 7.05
CA ASP A 89 4.11 -11.24 7.16
C ASP A 89 4.01 -10.30 5.93
N PRO A 90 2.83 -10.10 5.33
CA PRO A 90 2.63 -9.07 4.28
C PRO A 90 2.73 -7.65 4.84
N LEU A 91 3.51 -6.80 4.18
CA LEU A 91 3.74 -5.41 4.58
C LEU A 91 3.26 -4.46 3.47
N PHE A 92 2.31 -3.60 3.81
CA PHE A 92 1.89 -2.53 2.91
C PHE A 92 2.95 -1.43 2.86
N VAL A 93 3.40 -1.10 1.65
CA VAL A 93 4.50 -0.14 1.45
C VAL A 93 3.99 1.18 0.91
N LYS A 94 3.23 1.13 -0.18
CA LYS A 94 2.87 2.34 -0.91
C LYS A 94 1.60 2.15 -1.74
N THR A 95 0.83 3.22 -1.87
CA THR A 95 -0.16 3.38 -2.93
C THR A 95 0.28 4.50 -3.86
N VAL A 96 0.19 4.28 -5.17
CA VAL A 96 0.48 5.27 -6.21
C VAL A 96 -0.81 5.57 -6.97
N LEU A 97 -1.17 6.85 -7.05
CA LEU A 97 -2.15 7.31 -8.02
C LEU A 97 -1.46 7.52 -9.36
N THR A 98 -1.77 6.63 -10.29
CA THR A 98 -1.44 6.84 -11.69
C THR A 98 -2.59 7.68 -12.24
N LYS A 99 -2.38 8.99 -12.39
CA LYS A 99 -3.36 9.90 -13.01
C LYS A 99 -3.81 9.35 -14.38
N THR A 100 -4.79 9.98 -15.00
CA THR A 100 -5.33 9.63 -16.34
C THR A 100 -4.26 9.46 -17.44
N GLU A 101 -3.08 10.05 -17.25
CA GLU A 101 -1.97 9.97 -18.18
C GLU A 101 -1.15 8.70 -17.98
N ARG A 102 -1.42 7.75 -18.89
CA ARG A 102 -0.52 6.68 -19.36
C ARG A 102 -0.26 5.54 -18.38
N HIS A 103 -1.22 4.62 -18.36
CA HIS A 103 -1.00 3.20 -18.09
C HIS A 103 -0.11 2.49 -19.13
N THR A 104 0.95 3.15 -19.60
CA THR A 104 1.92 2.48 -20.46
C THR A 104 2.69 1.47 -19.62
N GLY A 105 3.07 0.35 -20.23
CA GLY A 105 3.92 -0.64 -19.57
C GLY A 105 5.19 -0.01 -18.99
N ASP A 106 5.74 1.02 -19.64
CA ASP A 106 6.97 1.70 -19.25
C ASP A 106 6.81 2.55 -17.98
N TYR A 107 5.65 3.20 -17.79
CA TYR A 107 5.38 3.93 -16.56
C TYR A 107 5.15 2.97 -15.39
N LEU A 108 4.53 1.82 -15.65
CA LEU A 108 4.34 0.78 -14.64
C LEU A 108 5.65 0.08 -14.28
N GLU A 109 6.52 -0.14 -15.26
CA GLU A 109 7.88 -0.63 -15.05
C GLU A 109 8.65 0.32 -14.14
N SER A 110 8.64 1.63 -14.42
CA SER A 110 9.43 2.58 -13.62
C SER A 110 8.98 2.64 -12.17
N ILE A 111 7.67 2.68 -11.89
CA ILE A 111 7.18 2.70 -10.51
C ILE A 111 7.44 1.37 -9.77
N ILE A 112 7.47 0.23 -10.47
CA ILE A 112 7.83 -1.07 -9.88
C ILE A 112 9.33 -1.07 -9.58
N THR A 113 10.14 -0.64 -10.54
CA THR A 113 11.60 -0.50 -10.41
C THR A 113 11.97 0.40 -9.23
N ASP A 114 11.28 1.54 -9.04
CA ASP A 114 11.51 2.43 -7.89
C ASP A 114 11.35 1.70 -6.55
N VAL A 115 10.36 0.80 -6.44
CA VAL A 115 10.12 0.02 -5.22
C VAL A 115 11.20 -1.05 -5.05
N LEU A 116 11.60 -1.73 -6.12
CA LEU A 116 12.68 -2.72 -6.08
C LEU A 116 14.01 -2.09 -5.65
N GLU A 117 14.36 -0.95 -6.26
CA GLU A 117 15.60 -0.21 -5.98
C GLU A 117 15.63 0.36 -4.55
N ALA A 118 14.48 0.74 -3.98
CA ALA A 118 14.41 1.24 -2.61
C ALA A 118 14.82 0.21 -1.54
N TYR A 119 14.60 -1.08 -1.80
CA TYR A 119 14.87 -2.16 -0.83
C TYR A 119 15.98 -3.13 -1.27
N GLY A 120 16.59 -2.90 -2.43
CA GLY A 120 17.61 -3.79 -3.01
C GLY A 120 16.98 -4.81 -3.96
N PRO A 121 17.10 -4.66 -5.29
CA PRO A 121 16.46 -5.56 -6.27
C PRO A 121 16.93 -7.02 -6.14
N GLU A 122 18.14 -7.24 -5.63
CA GLU A 122 18.72 -8.57 -5.37
C GLU A 122 17.98 -9.36 -4.28
N LYS A 123 17.27 -8.68 -3.36
CA LYS A 123 16.49 -9.35 -2.32
C LYS A 123 15.16 -9.90 -2.84
N PHE A 124 14.69 -9.41 -3.98
CA PHE A 124 13.43 -9.83 -4.55
C PHE A 124 13.62 -11.07 -5.40
N MET A 125 12.72 -12.05 -5.23
CA MET A 125 12.68 -13.25 -6.06
C MET A 125 11.53 -13.23 -7.06
N ALA A 126 10.44 -12.52 -6.74
CA ALA A 126 9.22 -12.57 -7.53
C ALA A 126 8.44 -11.26 -7.51
N ILE A 127 7.72 -11.02 -8.61
CA ILE A 127 6.69 -9.99 -8.73
C ILE A 127 5.36 -10.68 -9.04
N VAL A 128 4.39 -10.54 -8.15
CA VAL A 128 3.02 -11.02 -8.29
C VAL A 128 2.14 -9.83 -8.66
N THR A 129 1.38 -9.95 -9.75
CA THR A 129 0.47 -8.90 -10.18
C THR A 129 -0.92 -9.46 -10.44
N ASP A 130 -1.94 -8.63 -10.30
CA ASP A 130 -3.21 -8.87 -10.94
C ASP A 130 -3.02 -9.04 -12.47
N ASN A 131 -3.99 -9.65 -13.13
CA ASN A 131 -3.89 -9.98 -14.56
C ASN A 131 -4.15 -8.77 -15.49
N ALA A 132 -4.03 -7.52 -15.00
CA ALA A 132 -4.17 -6.35 -15.85
C ALA A 132 -3.05 -6.32 -16.91
N SER A 133 -3.43 -6.11 -18.18
CA SER A 133 -2.53 -6.17 -19.33
C SER A 133 -1.32 -5.23 -19.20
N ASN A 134 -1.55 -4.03 -18.68
CA ASN A 134 -0.51 -3.01 -18.54
C ASN A 134 0.48 -3.38 -17.43
N LEU A 135 -0.01 -3.87 -16.28
CA LEU A 135 0.84 -4.33 -15.19
C LEU A 135 1.68 -5.54 -15.63
N LYS A 136 1.08 -6.49 -16.34
CA LYS A 136 1.82 -7.62 -16.95
C LYS A 136 2.94 -7.16 -17.90
N ASN A 137 2.71 -6.10 -18.67
CA ASN A 137 3.76 -5.56 -19.54
C ASN A 137 4.86 -4.89 -18.71
N GLY A 138 4.52 -4.14 -17.67
CA GLY A 138 5.50 -3.54 -16.75
C GLY A 138 6.35 -4.59 -16.03
N THR A 139 5.73 -5.65 -15.50
CA THR A 139 6.48 -6.73 -14.83
C THR A 139 7.38 -7.51 -15.79
N LYS A 140 6.94 -7.74 -17.04
CA LYS A 140 7.80 -8.34 -18.07
C LYS A 140 9.06 -7.51 -18.33
N GLN A 141 8.92 -6.18 -18.43
CA GLN A 141 10.07 -5.30 -18.59
C GLN A 141 11.00 -5.35 -17.37
N CYS A 142 10.44 -5.39 -16.15
CA CYS A 142 11.22 -5.58 -14.93
C CYS A 142 12.02 -6.90 -14.96
N THR A 143 11.40 -8.01 -15.38
CA THR A 143 12.11 -9.31 -15.48
C THR A 143 13.18 -9.34 -16.57
N ALA A 144 13.09 -8.47 -17.59
CA ALA A 144 14.16 -8.29 -18.58
C ALA A 144 15.33 -7.48 -18.00
N LYS A 145 15.06 -6.48 -17.14
CA LYS A 145 16.09 -5.69 -16.43
C LYS A 145 16.76 -6.49 -15.30
N TYR A 146 16.01 -7.36 -14.65
CA TYR A 146 16.44 -8.17 -13.51
C TYR A 146 16.15 -9.66 -13.76
N PRO A 147 17.08 -10.39 -14.43
CA PRO A 147 16.83 -11.77 -14.89
C PRO A 147 16.57 -12.80 -13.80
N HIS A 148 16.91 -12.50 -12.53
CA HIS A 148 16.61 -13.36 -11.37
C HIS A 148 15.16 -13.25 -10.90
N LEU A 149 14.42 -12.23 -11.34
CA LEU A 149 13.02 -12.05 -10.97
C LEU A 149 12.10 -12.95 -11.79
N ILE A 150 11.14 -13.55 -11.11
CA ILE A 150 10.06 -14.32 -11.74
C ILE A 150 8.75 -13.52 -11.62
N SER A 151 8.02 -13.35 -12.73
CA SER A 151 6.70 -12.73 -12.70
C SER A 151 5.59 -13.77 -12.67
N TYR A 152 4.68 -13.64 -11.70
CA TYR A 152 3.46 -14.43 -11.59
C TYR A 152 2.22 -13.56 -11.79
N GLY A 153 1.23 -14.08 -12.51
CA GLY A 153 -0.11 -13.48 -12.56
C GLY A 153 -1.03 -14.18 -11.57
N SER A 154 -1.77 -13.42 -10.75
CA SER A 154 -2.84 -13.98 -9.92
C SER A 154 -4.14 -14.07 -10.70
N TYR A 155 -4.77 -15.25 -10.69
CA TYR A 155 -6.17 -15.43 -11.09
C TYR A 155 -7.03 -15.31 -9.83
N LEU A 156 -7.41 -14.09 -9.47
CA LEU A 156 -8.44 -13.81 -8.48
C LEU A 156 -9.75 -13.48 -9.20
#